data_AF-A0A941FJQ1-F1
#
_entry.id   AF-A0A941FJQ1-F1
#
_cell.length_a   1.000
_cell.length_b   1.000
_cell.length_c   1.000
_cell.angle_alpha   90.00
_cell.angle_beta   90.00
_cell.angle_gamma   90.00
#
_symmetry.space_group_name_H-M   'P 1'
#
loop_
_entity.id
_entity.type
_entity.pdbx_description
1 polymer ?
#
loop_
_entity_poly.entity_id
_entity_poly.type
_entity_poly.pdbx_seq_one_letter_code
_entity_poly.pdbx_strand_id
1 'polypeptide(L)' 'MLRKFANFHIEFAIIGDFSSYTSKPLKDFIYECNKGNNVFVPSEQEAIDNLSKAL' A
#
# COMPACT_ATOMS: atom_id res chain seq x y z
N MET A 1 11.79 5.75 7.93
CA MET A 1 11.31 4.73 8.89
C MET A 1 10.62 3.53 8.23
N LEU A 2 10.12 3.61 6.98
CA LEU A 2 9.44 2.49 6.29
C LEU A 2 10.37 1.34 5.84
N ARG A 3 11.66 1.62 5.57
CA ARG A 3 12.60 0.60 5.08
C ARG A 3 12.88 -0.54 6.06
N LYS A 4 12.71 -0.33 7.37
CA LYS A 4 12.87 -1.40 8.37
C LYS A 4 11.74 -2.44 8.28
N PHE A 5 10.53 -2.02 7.91
CA PHE A 5 9.37 -2.90 7.81
C PHE A 5 9.34 -3.70 6.52
N ALA A 6 9.91 -3.20 5.42
CA ALA A 6 10.04 -3.96 4.17
C ALA A 6 11.02 -5.15 4.27
N ASN A 7 11.96 -5.13 5.24
CA ASN A 7 12.93 -6.22 5.44
C ASN A 7 12.41 -7.35 6.32
N PHE A 8 11.42 -7.08 7.17
CA PHE A 8 10.58 -8.14 7.70
C PHE A 8 9.57 -8.44 6.59
N HIS A 9 9.45 -9.68 6.13
CA HIS A 9 8.42 -10.07 5.16
C HIS A 9 7.02 -10.00 5.82
N ILE A 10 6.63 -8.81 6.25
CA ILE A 10 5.31 -8.49 6.79
C ILE A 10 4.57 -7.82 5.66
N GLU A 11 3.56 -8.51 5.17
CA GLU A 11 2.61 -7.95 4.23
C GLU A 11 1.60 -7.13 5.02
N PHE A 12 1.38 -5.88 4.59
CA PHE A 12 0.42 -4.99 5.22
C PHE A 12 -0.21 -4.10 4.17
N ALA A 13 -1.48 -3.75 4.41
CA ALA A 13 -2.25 -2.85 3.59
C ALA A 13 -2.74 -1.66 4.44
N ILE A 14 -2.75 -0.48 3.85
CA ILE A 14 -3.20 0.80 4.40
C ILE A 14 -4.48 1.15 3.63
N ILE A 15 -5.60 1.12 4.34
CA ILE A 15 -6.93 1.38 3.79
C ILE A 15 -7.23 2.88 3.90
N GLY A 16 -7.61 3.51 2.79
CA GLY A 16 -8.06 4.90 2.80
C GLY A 16 -8.31 5.49 1.42
N ASP A 17 -9.11 6.57 1.38
CA ASP A 17 -9.26 7.37 0.17
C ASP A 17 -8.11 8.36 0.04
N PHE A 18 -7.21 8.07 -0.90
CA PHE A 18 -6.05 8.91 -1.20
C PHE A 18 -6.30 9.91 -2.34
N SER A 19 -7.52 9.97 -2.90
CA SER A 19 -7.85 10.83 -4.04
C SER A 19 -7.78 12.33 -3.69
N SER A 20 -8.09 12.67 -2.44
CA SER A 20 -8.04 14.04 -1.91
C SER A 20 -6.61 14.60 -1.82
N TYR A 21 -5.59 13.74 -1.84
CA TYR A 21 -4.20 14.17 -1.84
C TYR A 21 -3.74 14.51 -3.26
N THR A 22 -3.60 15.80 -3.53
CA THR A 22 -3.22 16.30 -4.87
C THR A 22 -1.71 16.38 -5.08
N SER A 23 -0.90 16.24 -4.03
CA SER A 23 0.55 16.41 -4.15
C SER A 23 1.17 15.32 -5.02
N LYS A 24 1.91 15.74 -6.06
CA LYS A 24 2.65 14.84 -6.96
C LYS A 24 3.61 13.90 -6.20
N PRO A 25 4.38 14.36 -5.20
CA PRO A 25 5.30 13.47 -4.47
C PRO A 25 4.57 12.33 -3.73
N LEU A 26 3.39 12.58 -3.17
CA LEU A 26 2.62 11.55 -2.48
C LEU A 26 2.00 10.55 -3.45
N LYS A 27 1.50 11.02 -4.60
CA LYS A 27 1.00 10.13 -5.66
C LYS A 27 2.10 9.23 -6.21
N ASP A 28 3.27 9.80 -6.49
CA ASP A 28 4.43 9.04 -6.96
C ASP A 28 4.88 8.03 -5.89
N PHE A 29 4.87 8.42 -4.61
CA PHE A 29 5.18 7.52 -3.50
C PHE A 29 4.20 6.34 -3.37
N ILE A 30 2.88 6.59 -3.42
CA ILE A 30 1.85 5.55 -3.35
C ILE A 30 1.99 4.59 -4.53
N TYR A 31 2.21 5.13 -5.74
CA TYR A 31 2.39 4.34 -6.95
C TYR A 31 3.61 3.42 -6.88
N GLU A 32 4.76 3.94 -6.45
CA GLU A 32 5.98 3.15 -6.29
C GLU A 32 5.86 2.12 -5.15
N CYS A 33 5.11 2.41 -4.08
CA CYS A 33 4.82 1.41 -3.04
C CYS A 33 3.99 0.26 -3.59
N ASN A 34 2.90 0.55 -4.30
CA ASN A 34 1.99 -0.47 -4.84
C ASN A 34 2.62 -1.33 -5.96
N LYS A 35 3.71 -0.88 -6.59
CA LYS A 35 4.48 -1.71 -7.54
C LYS A 35 5.25 -2.86 -6.88
N GLY A 36 5.71 -2.69 -5.65
CA GLY A 36 6.57 -3.67 -4.96
C GLY A 36 5.78 -4.70 -4.14
N ASN A 37 4.69 -4.27 -3.53
CA ASN A 37 3.64 -5.07 -2.89
C ASN A 37 2.45 -4.12 -2.66
N ASN A 38 1.20 -4.57 -2.75
CA ASN A 38 0.04 -3.69 -2.59
C ASN A 38 -0.06 -3.15 -1.15
N VAL A 39 0.43 -1.93 -0.91
CA VAL A 39 0.46 -1.31 0.43
C VAL A 39 -0.70 -0.34 0.63
N PHE A 40 -1.20 0.33 -0.41
CA PHE A 40 -2.26 1.33 -0.30
C PHE A 40 -3.48 0.93 -1.11
N VAL A 41 -4.62 0.81 -0.46
CA VAL A 41 -5.88 0.38 -1.08
C VAL A 41 -7.06 1.26 -0.64
N PRO A 42 -8.07 1.47 -1.50
CA PRO A 42 -9.24 2.28 -1.19
C PRO A 42 -10.26 1.58 -0.28
N SER A 43 -10.20 0.25 -0.14
CA SER A 43 -11.21 -0.51 0.62
C SER A 43 -10.62 -1.67 1.41
N GLU A 44 -11.34 -2.07 2.47
CA GLU A 44 -11.01 -3.22 3.29
C GLU A 44 -11.08 -4.53 2.49
N GLN A 45 -12.07 -4.68 1.61
CA GLN A 45 -12.18 -5.88 0.77
C GLN A 45 -10.96 -6.03 -0.15
N GLU A 46 -10.49 -4.94 -0.75
CA GLU A 46 -9.29 -4.97 -1.58
C GLU A 46 -8.02 -5.26 -0.77
N ALA A 47 -7.97 -4.82 0.50
CA ALA A 47 -6.90 -5.21 1.42
C ALA A 47 -6.90 -6.73 1.66
N ILE A 48 -8.06 -7.31 1.95
CA ILE A 48 -8.22 -8.74 2.20
C ILE A 48 -7.87 -9.55 0.95
N ASP A 49 -8.35 -9.14 -0.22
CA ASP A 49 -8.08 -9.81 -1.50
C ASP A 49 -6.59 -9.76 -1.86
N ASN A 50 -5.89 -8.67 -1.53
CA ASN A 50 -4.46 -8.55 -1.79
C ASN A 50 -3.61 -9.38 -0.80
N LEU A 51 -3.96 -9.38 0.48
CA LEU A 51 -3.25 -10.14 1.51
C LEU A 51 -3.51 -11.66 1.40
N SER A 52 -4.68 -12.06 0.90
CA SER A 52 -5.01 -13.48 0.71
C SER A 52 -4.36 -14.11 -0.53
N LYS A 53 -4.00 -13.32 -1.55
CA LYS A 53 -3.28 -13.79 -2.75
C LYS A 53 -1.80 -14.10 -2.50
N ALA A 54 -1.25 -13.59 -1.42
CA ALA A 54 0.15 -13.76 -1.08
C ALA A 54 0.42 -15.00 -0.18
N LEU A 55 -0.65 -15.65 0.30
CA LEU A 55 -0.65 -16.99 0.90
C LEU A 55 -0.67 -18.08 -0.19
#